data_AF-A0A2S2KTY6-F1
#
_entry.id   AF-A0A2S2KTY6-F1
#
_cell.length_a   1.000
_cell.length_b   1.000
_cell.length_c   1.000
_cell.angle_alpha   90.00
_cell.angle_beta   90.00
_cell.angle_gamma   90.00
#
_symmetry.space_group_name_H-M   'P 1'
#
loop_
_entity.id
_entity.type
_entity.pdbx_description
1 polymer ?
#
loop_
_entity_poly.entity_id
_entity_poly.type
_entity_poly.pdbx_seq_one_letter_code
_entity_poly.pdbx_strand_id
1 'polypeptide(L)'
;MKLIQRLSNSTLTKSSTLVFLVSILAVLGPVVVVSAGFWDAISHLQKEPEFFWSPSHMVVYTGVSMTACAAIMGSMLILRRSVHGSLKTGIKLVIAGSIVQIIAGFGDSISHDLFGIDGLISWSHQPLELGLVLASLGGVLILKNREHTKLKLLLPFSIITFLFFTTWLIFNLVLIFGHTIQCIQVYEIFSSGCSIL
;
A
#
# COMPACT_ATOMS: atom_id res chain seq x y z
N MET A 1 -6.06 -33.63 16.99
CA MET A 1 -7.31 -32.98 17.47
C MET A 1 -7.10 -31.93 18.56
N LYS A 2 -6.43 -32.23 19.70
CA LYS A 2 -6.23 -31.26 20.80
C LYS A 2 -5.56 -29.93 20.39
N LEU A 3 -4.56 -29.95 19.51
CA LEU A 3 -3.87 -28.73 19.06
C LEU A 3 -4.77 -27.80 18.23
N ILE A 4 -5.59 -28.38 17.34
CA ILE A 4 -6.57 -27.65 16.51
C ILE A 4 -7.66 -27.03 17.40
N GLN A 5 -8.12 -27.76 18.41
CA GLN A 5 -9.06 -27.25 19.42
C GLN A 5 -8.46 -26.11 20.27
N ARG A 6 -7.18 -26.22 20.63
CA ARG A 6 -6.45 -25.19 21.40
C ARG A 6 -6.22 -23.91 20.58
N LEU A 7 -5.88 -24.05 19.29
CA LEU A 7 -5.77 -22.94 18.35
C LEU A 7 -7.14 -22.28 18.11
N SER A 8 -8.21 -23.07 17.96
CA SER A 8 -9.57 -22.56 17.78
C SER A 8 -10.12 -21.81 19.01
N ASN A 9 -9.64 -22.13 20.22
CA ASN A 9 -10.01 -21.44 21.45
C ASN A 9 -9.08 -20.27 21.81
N SER A 10 -8.05 -20.01 21.00
CA SER A 10 -7.17 -18.85 21.20
C SER A 10 -7.95 -17.55 20.97
N THR A 11 -7.78 -16.59 21.89
CA THR A 11 -8.35 -15.24 21.79
C THR A 11 -7.96 -14.53 20.49
N LEU A 12 -6.82 -14.89 19.89
CA LEU A 12 -6.34 -14.37 18.62
C LEU A 12 -7.20 -14.83 17.42
N THR A 13 -7.89 -15.96 17.54
CA THR A 13 -8.70 -16.51 16.44
C THR A 13 -10.17 -16.07 16.48
N LYS A 14 -10.58 -15.32 17.51
CA LYS A 14 -11.93 -14.74 17.59
C LYS A 14 -12.12 -13.71 16.48
N SER A 15 -13.28 -13.74 15.81
CA SER A 15 -13.55 -12.82 14.69
C SER A 15 -13.49 -11.35 15.09
N SER A 16 -13.87 -10.99 16.32
CA SER A 16 -13.75 -9.62 16.83
C SER A 16 -12.30 -9.13 16.92
N THR A 17 -11.39 -9.99 17.42
CA THR A 17 -9.95 -9.72 17.49
C THR A 17 -9.36 -9.60 16.09
N LEU A 18 -9.70 -10.52 15.18
CA LEU A 18 -9.24 -10.46 13.79
C LEU A 18 -9.71 -9.19 13.09
N VAL A 19 -10.98 -8.80 13.23
CA VAL A 19 -11.48 -7.54 12.64
C VAL A 19 -10.73 -6.34 13.21
N PHE A 20 -10.43 -6.33 14.52
CA PHE A 20 -9.65 -5.27 15.14
C PHE A 20 -8.23 -5.19 14.56
N LEU A 21 -7.53 -6.31 14.45
CA LEU A 21 -6.18 -6.37 13.87
C LEU A 21 -6.18 -5.97 12.39
N VAL A 22 -7.12 -6.48 11.61
CA VAL A 22 -7.30 -6.10 10.19
C VAL A 22 -7.53 -4.59 10.07
N SER A 23 -8.35 -3.99 10.94
CA SER A 23 -8.62 -2.55 10.91
C SER A 23 -7.36 -1.71 11.16
N ILE A 24 -6.49 -2.14 12.08
CA ILE A 24 -5.24 -1.44 12.39
C ILE A 24 -4.24 -1.60 11.24
N LEU A 25 -3.99 -2.84 10.81
CA LEU A 25 -2.98 -3.12 9.81
C LEU A 25 -3.34 -2.56 8.42
N ALA A 26 -4.62 -2.59 8.04
CA ALA A 26 -5.09 -2.01 6.78
C ALA A 26 -4.96 -0.48 6.69
N VAL A 27 -4.70 0.19 7.83
CA VAL A 27 -4.52 1.64 7.89
C VAL A 27 -3.05 1.98 8.11
N LEU A 28 -2.39 1.33 9.07
CA LEU A 28 -0.99 1.58 9.35
C LEU A 28 -0.08 1.12 8.20
N GLY A 29 -0.41 0.02 7.51
CA GLY A 29 0.37 -0.46 6.36
C GLY A 29 0.52 0.61 5.28
N PRO A 30 -0.58 1.12 4.70
CA PRO A 30 -0.52 2.19 3.70
C PRO A 30 0.12 3.50 4.23
N VAL A 31 -0.06 3.84 5.51
CA VAL A 31 0.62 5.01 6.13
C VAL A 31 2.15 4.81 6.16
N VAL A 32 2.63 3.63 6.53
CA VAL A 32 4.05 3.31 6.53
C VAL A 32 4.61 3.35 5.10
N VAL A 33 3.88 2.80 4.13
CA VAL A 33 4.30 2.81 2.73
C VAL A 33 4.45 4.24 2.20
N VAL A 34 3.48 5.14 2.44
CA VAL A 34 3.61 6.53 1.94
C VAL A 34 4.79 7.24 2.58
N SER A 35 4.98 7.11 3.90
CA SER A 35 6.10 7.76 4.59
C SER A 35 7.45 7.26 4.07
N ALA A 36 7.57 5.96 3.83
CA ALA A 36 8.78 5.36 3.31
C ALA A 36 9.01 5.67 1.83
N GLY A 37 7.96 5.71 1.01
CA GLY A 37 8.05 6.11 -0.40
C GLY A 37 8.47 7.56 -0.58
N PHE A 38 8.05 8.46 0.32
CA PHE A 38 8.58 9.83 0.34
C PHE A 38 10.06 9.87 0.71
N TRP A 39 10.48 9.06 1.68
CA TRP A 39 11.90 8.96 2.02
C TRP A 39 12.68 8.45 0.81
N ASP A 40 12.20 7.40 0.16
CA ASP A 40 12.81 6.82 -1.04
C ASP A 40 12.98 7.86 -2.17
N ALA A 41 11.90 8.60 -2.49
CA ALA A 41 11.93 9.69 -3.46
C ALA A 41 12.93 10.80 -3.08
N ILE A 42 13.07 11.14 -1.80
CA ILE A 42 14.06 12.13 -1.34
C ILE A 42 15.50 11.58 -1.49
N SER A 43 15.73 10.31 -1.17
CA SER A 43 17.03 9.66 -1.36
C SER A 43 17.46 9.65 -2.83
N HIS A 44 16.53 9.36 -3.75
CA HIS A 44 16.75 9.49 -5.20
C HIS A 44 17.13 10.93 -5.58
N LEU A 45 16.40 11.93 -5.06
CA LEU A 45 16.71 13.35 -5.32
C LEU A 45 18.09 13.78 -4.80
N GLN A 46 18.55 13.17 -3.71
CA GLN A 46 19.85 13.44 -3.10
C GLN A 46 21.00 12.67 -3.76
N LYS A 47 20.71 11.79 -4.74
CA LYS A 47 21.69 10.96 -5.43
C LYS A 47 22.51 10.09 -4.45
N GLU A 48 21.85 9.58 -3.41
CA GLU A 48 22.47 8.64 -2.47
C GLU A 48 22.87 7.33 -3.20
N PRO A 49 23.82 6.54 -2.69
CA PRO A 49 24.20 5.27 -3.31
C PRO A 49 23.01 4.31 -3.38
N GLU A 50 22.71 3.83 -4.59
CA GLU A 50 21.44 3.18 -4.86
C GLU A 50 21.55 1.65 -4.92
N PHE A 51 20.74 1.01 -4.08
CA PHE A 51 20.45 -0.41 -4.10
C PHE A 51 18.94 -0.58 -4.03
N PHE A 52 18.38 -1.57 -4.74
CA PHE A 52 16.95 -1.88 -4.63
C PHE A 52 16.54 -2.19 -3.18
N TRP A 53 17.41 -2.84 -2.40
CA TRP A 53 17.20 -3.09 -0.97
C TRP A 53 17.78 -1.97 -0.10
N SER A 54 17.39 -0.72 -0.38
CA SER A 54 17.72 0.44 0.45
C SER A 54 16.94 0.41 1.78
N PRO A 55 17.38 1.16 2.82
CA PRO A 55 16.61 1.29 4.05
C PRO A 55 15.17 1.79 3.81
N SER A 56 14.96 2.74 2.90
CA SER A 56 13.64 3.24 2.51
C SER A 56 12.77 2.13 1.92
N HIS A 57 13.29 1.36 0.95
CA HIS A 57 12.60 0.20 0.37
C HIS A 57 12.24 -0.84 1.43
N MET A 58 13.13 -1.16 2.36
CA MET A 58 12.84 -2.10 3.45
C MET A 58 11.65 -1.65 4.32
N VAL A 59 11.52 -0.35 4.56
CA VAL A 59 10.37 0.21 5.28
C VAL A 59 9.10 0.19 4.41
N VAL A 60 9.19 0.46 3.10
CA VAL A 60 8.08 0.27 2.15
C VAL A 60 7.57 -1.17 2.22
N TYR A 61 8.45 -2.16 2.10
CA TYR A 61 8.11 -3.58 2.17
C TYR A 61 7.54 -3.99 3.54
N THR A 62 7.94 -3.31 4.62
CA THR A 62 7.32 -3.50 5.93
C THR A 62 5.85 -3.07 5.90
N GLY A 63 5.54 -1.91 5.33
CA GLY A 63 4.16 -1.44 5.16
C GLY A 63 3.32 -2.35 4.24
N VAL A 64 3.90 -2.83 3.14
CA VAL A 64 3.25 -3.82 2.25
C VAL A 64 2.97 -5.13 3.01
N SER A 65 3.93 -5.59 3.82
CA SER A 65 3.77 -6.80 4.65
C SER A 65 2.66 -6.66 5.69
N MET A 66 2.46 -5.47 6.27
CA MET A 66 1.34 -5.19 7.17
C MET A 66 0.00 -5.31 6.45
N THR A 67 -0.11 -4.72 5.25
CA THR A 67 -1.31 -4.85 4.40
C THR A 67 -1.56 -6.30 4.00
N ALA A 68 -0.53 -7.06 3.67
CA ALA A 68 -0.64 -8.49 3.37
C ALA A 68 -1.11 -9.31 4.56
N CYS A 69 -0.60 -9.05 5.77
CA CYS A 69 -1.11 -9.68 6.99
C CYS A 69 -2.59 -9.36 7.22
N ALA A 70 -3.02 -8.11 6.96
CA ALA A 70 -4.43 -7.73 7.01
C ALA A 70 -5.27 -8.50 5.98
N ALA A 71 -4.76 -8.67 4.76
CA ALA A 71 -5.43 -9.44 3.70
C ALA A 71 -5.58 -10.93 4.07
N ILE A 72 -4.56 -11.56 4.66
CA ILE A 72 -4.61 -12.96 5.10
C ILE A 72 -5.68 -13.13 6.20
N MET A 73 -5.63 -12.31 7.25
CA MET A 73 -6.62 -12.35 8.33
C MET A 73 -8.03 -12.01 7.83
N GLY A 74 -8.14 -11.05 6.91
CA GLY A 74 -9.37 -10.67 6.23
C GLY A 74 -9.98 -11.82 5.41
N SER A 75 -9.13 -12.58 4.71
CA SER A 75 -9.54 -13.76 3.96
C SER A 75 -10.11 -14.82 4.89
N MET A 76 -9.50 -15.05 6.06
CA MET A 76 -10.05 -15.95 7.08
C MET A 76 -11.43 -15.51 7.56
N LEU A 77 -11.65 -14.21 7.78
CA LEU A 77 -12.96 -13.65 8.17
C LEU A 77 -14.03 -13.86 7.10
N ILE A 78 -13.67 -13.70 5.81
CA ILE A 78 -14.57 -13.94 4.68
C ILE A 78 -14.91 -15.43 4.56
N LEU A 79 -13.92 -16.32 4.65
CA LEU A 79 -14.11 -17.77 4.56
C LEU A 79 -15.01 -18.29 5.69
N ARG A 80 -14.88 -17.73 6.90
CA ARG A 80 -15.74 -18.02 8.05
C ARG A 80 -17.12 -17.37 7.98
N ARG A 81 -17.40 -16.59 6.92
CA ARG A 81 -18.64 -15.81 6.74
C ARG A 81 -18.97 -14.91 7.94
N SER A 82 -17.96 -14.42 8.67
CA SER A 82 -18.16 -13.65 9.91
C SER A 82 -18.24 -12.13 9.71
N VAL A 83 -18.26 -11.67 8.46
CA VAL A 83 -18.31 -10.25 8.07
C VAL A 83 -19.29 -10.05 6.92
N HIS A 84 -20.01 -8.92 6.94
CA HIS A 84 -21.08 -8.62 5.98
C HIS A 84 -21.02 -7.16 5.51
N GLY A 85 -21.83 -6.82 4.51
CA GLY A 85 -22.00 -5.45 4.04
C GLY A 85 -20.70 -4.76 3.62
N SER A 86 -20.59 -3.48 3.94
CA SER A 86 -19.43 -2.64 3.58
C SER A 86 -18.14 -3.07 4.29
N LEU A 87 -18.21 -3.72 5.47
CA LEU A 87 -17.03 -4.31 6.11
C LEU A 87 -16.42 -5.42 5.25
N LYS A 88 -17.26 -6.31 4.70
CA LYS A 88 -16.81 -7.37 3.77
C LYS A 88 -16.22 -6.76 2.50
N THR A 89 -16.84 -5.71 1.96
CA THR A 89 -16.32 -5.00 0.78
C THR A 89 -14.95 -4.37 1.07
N GLY A 90 -14.80 -3.68 2.20
CA GLY A 90 -13.52 -3.11 2.59
C GLY A 90 -12.41 -4.16 2.71
N ILE A 91 -12.69 -5.30 3.33
CA ILE A 91 -11.74 -6.42 3.41
C ILE A 91 -11.37 -6.95 2.02
N LYS A 92 -12.33 -7.09 1.10
CA LYS A 92 -12.04 -7.52 -0.28
C LYS A 92 -11.12 -6.54 -1.01
N LEU A 93 -11.31 -5.23 -0.81
CA LEU A 93 -10.44 -4.21 -1.40
C LEU A 93 -9.02 -4.27 -0.83
N VAL A 94 -8.86 -4.50 0.48
CA VAL A 94 -7.54 -4.73 1.09
C VAL A 94 -6.86 -5.96 0.49
N ILE A 95 -7.60 -7.06 0.29
CA ILE A 95 -7.06 -8.27 -0.35
C ILE A 95 -6.63 -7.99 -1.78
N ALA A 96 -7.49 -7.36 -2.58
CA ALA A 96 -7.19 -7.02 -3.97
C ALA A 96 -5.97 -6.09 -4.06
N GLY A 97 -5.94 -5.03 -3.26
CA GLY A 97 -4.83 -4.10 -3.19
C GLY A 97 -3.52 -4.77 -2.78
N SER A 98 -3.55 -5.65 -1.78
CA SER A 98 -2.37 -6.43 -1.36
C SER A 98 -1.84 -7.35 -2.45
N ILE A 99 -2.70 -8.05 -3.18
CA ILE A 99 -2.28 -8.91 -4.29
C ILE A 99 -1.60 -8.07 -5.37
N VAL A 100 -2.22 -6.94 -5.75
CA VAL A 100 -1.64 -6.01 -6.70
C VAL A 100 -0.28 -5.51 -6.23
N GLN A 101 -0.14 -5.10 -4.96
CA GLN A 101 1.12 -4.62 -4.41
C GLN A 101 2.25 -5.66 -4.45
N ILE A 102 1.96 -6.91 -4.08
CA ILE A 102 2.98 -7.97 -4.05
C ILE A 102 3.46 -8.28 -5.47
N ILE A 103 2.52 -8.38 -6.43
CA ILE A 103 2.86 -8.64 -7.83
C ILE A 103 3.61 -7.46 -8.42
N ALA A 104 3.13 -6.24 -8.17
CA ALA A 104 3.73 -5.01 -8.68
C ALA A 104 5.13 -4.77 -8.10
N GLY A 105 5.33 -4.93 -6.79
CA GLY A 105 6.64 -4.74 -6.16
C GLY A 105 7.69 -5.75 -6.66
N PHE A 106 7.28 -6.98 -6.95
CA PHE A 106 8.17 -7.94 -7.62
C PHE A 106 8.47 -7.54 -9.07
N GLY A 107 7.44 -7.09 -9.81
CA GLY A 107 7.63 -6.58 -11.17
C GLY A 107 8.55 -5.36 -11.23
N ASP A 108 8.45 -4.49 -10.23
CA ASP A 108 9.28 -3.32 -10.03
C ASP A 108 10.75 -3.69 -9.78
N SER A 109 11.00 -4.67 -8.90
CA SER A 109 12.35 -5.25 -8.73
C SER A 109 12.95 -5.75 -10.05
N ILE A 110 12.16 -6.43 -10.87
CA ILE A 110 12.61 -6.93 -12.18
C ILE A 110 12.87 -5.75 -13.13
N SER A 111 12.04 -4.71 -13.10
CA SER A 111 12.24 -3.49 -13.89
C SER A 111 13.58 -2.87 -13.56
N HIS A 112 13.88 -2.71 -12.27
CA HIS A 112 15.14 -2.17 -11.79
C HIS A 112 16.36 -3.02 -12.23
N ASP A 113 16.23 -4.34 -12.24
CA ASP A 113 17.30 -5.24 -12.72
C ASP A 113 17.54 -5.14 -14.23
N LEU A 114 16.49 -4.91 -15.03
CA LEU A 114 16.56 -4.90 -16.51
C LEU A 114 16.87 -3.53 -17.10
N PHE A 115 16.27 -2.48 -16.56
CA PHE A 115 16.30 -1.12 -17.11
C PHE A 115 17.13 -0.15 -16.26
N GLY A 116 17.61 -0.61 -15.10
CA GLY A 116 18.29 0.24 -14.14
C GLY A 116 17.30 0.97 -13.24
N ILE A 117 17.81 1.90 -12.45
CA ILE A 117 17.00 2.62 -11.48
C ILE A 117 16.09 3.61 -12.19
N ASP A 118 14.79 3.48 -11.92
CA ASP A 118 13.78 4.36 -12.47
C ASP A 118 13.94 5.80 -11.98
N GLY A 119 13.46 6.77 -12.79
CA GLY A 119 13.31 8.15 -12.34
C GLY A 119 12.21 8.29 -11.28
N LEU A 120 11.96 9.52 -10.82
CA LEU A 120 10.94 9.84 -9.81
C LEU A 120 9.53 9.31 -10.18
N ILE A 121 9.26 9.08 -11.47
CA ILE A 121 8.02 8.52 -12.00
C ILE A 121 8.38 7.38 -12.93
N SER A 122 7.80 6.20 -12.70
CA SER A 122 8.00 5.05 -13.57
C SER A 122 6.72 4.29 -13.85
N TRP A 123 6.71 3.56 -14.95
CA TRP A 123 5.62 2.68 -15.34
C TRP A 123 5.45 1.48 -14.41
N SER A 124 6.54 0.95 -13.83
CA SER A 124 6.47 -0.19 -12.89
C SER A 124 5.86 0.20 -11.55
N HIS A 125 5.95 1.46 -11.14
CA HIS A 125 5.34 1.98 -9.91
C HIS A 125 3.82 2.12 -9.99
N GLN A 126 3.22 2.35 -11.17
CA GLN A 126 1.78 2.67 -11.27
C GLN A 126 0.86 1.54 -10.76
N PRO A 127 1.12 0.26 -11.05
CA PRO A 127 0.37 -0.84 -10.45
C PRO A 127 0.52 -0.90 -8.93
N LEU A 128 1.71 -0.60 -8.38
CA LEU A 128 1.95 -0.59 -6.94
C LEU A 128 1.09 0.48 -6.25
N GLU A 129 1.06 1.68 -6.82
CA GLU A 129 0.22 2.80 -6.39
C GLU A 129 -1.28 2.48 -6.46
N LEU A 130 -1.73 1.83 -7.53
CA LEU A 130 -3.12 1.35 -7.63
C LEU A 130 -3.46 0.37 -6.50
N GLY A 131 -2.54 -0.54 -6.17
CA GLY A 131 -2.70 -1.43 -5.03
C GLY A 131 -2.85 -0.68 -3.69
N LEU A 132 -2.10 0.41 -3.49
CA LEU A 132 -2.21 1.29 -2.32
C LEU A 132 -3.55 2.04 -2.28
N VAL A 133 -4.06 2.52 -3.42
CA VAL A 133 -5.40 3.14 -3.51
C VAL A 133 -6.48 2.14 -3.11
N LEU A 134 -6.44 0.92 -3.63
CA LEU A 134 -7.40 -0.13 -3.28
C LEU A 134 -7.34 -0.50 -1.80
N ALA A 135 -6.13 -0.69 -1.26
CA ALA A 135 -5.93 -1.06 0.14
C ALA A 135 -6.39 0.06 1.10
N SER A 136 -6.05 1.31 0.81
CA SER A 136 -6.45 2.47 1.62
C SER A 136 -7.95 2.73 1.57
N LEU A 137 -8.60 2.61 0.41
CA LEU A 137 -10.07 2.65 0.30
C LEU A 137 -10.71 1.54 1.14
N GLY A 138 -10.14 0.34 1.08
CA GLY A 138 -10.53 -0.79 1.92
C GLY A 138 -10.46 -0.46 3.41
N GLY A 139 -9.35 0.15 3.84
CA GLY A 139 -9.15 0.64 5.20
C GLY A 139 -10.20 1.67 5.64
N VAL A 140 -10.56 2.62 4.78
CA VAL A 140 -11.63 3.60 5.04
C VAL A 140 -12.97 2.90 5.26
N LEU A 141 -13.35 1.97 4.37
CA LEU A 141 -14.60 1.23 4.50
C LEU A 141 -14.66 0.36 5.77
N ILE A 142 -13.54 -0.29 6.13
CA ILE A 142 -13.43 -1.07 7.36
C ILE A 142 -13.62 -0.17 8.58
N LEU A 143 -12.92 0.97 8.65
CA LEU A 143 -13.03 1.88 9.80
C LEU A 143 -14.39 2.56 9.90
N LYS A 144 -15.04 2.88 8.78
CA LYS A 144 -16.41 3.43 8.79
C LYS A 144 -17.39 2.47 9.47
N ASN A 145 -17.25 1.16 9.27
CA ASN A 145 -18.04 0.14 9.99
C ASN A 145 -17.69 0.02 11.49
N ARG A 146 -16.65 0.71 11.96
CA ARG A 146 -16.11 0.65 13.32
C ARG A 146 -16.06 2.02 13.98
N GLU A 147 -16.75 3.02 13.43
CA GLU A 147 -16.74 4.40 13.91
C GLU A 147 -17.32 4.57 15.33
N HIS A 148 -18.14 3.64 15.80
CA HIS A 148 -18.65 3.62 17.18
C HIS A 148 -17.64 3.04 18.19
N THR A 149 -16.47 2.58 17.75
CA THR A 149 -15.41 2.03 18.61
C THR A 149 -14.25 3.01 18.77
N LYS A 150 -13.27 2.68 19.62
CA LYS A 150 -12.03 3.47 19.76
C LYS A 150 -11.23 3.59 18.46
N LEU A 151 -11.47 2.70 17.47
CA LEU A 151 -10.82 2.74 16.15
C LEU A 151 -11.22 3.96 15.31
N LYS A 152 -12.27 4.69 15.67
CA LYS A 152 -12.66 5.93 14.99
C LYS A 152 -11.54 6.97 14.95
N LEU A 153 -10.61 6.91 15.91
CA LEU A 153 -9.44 7.79 15.95
C LEU A 153 -8.55 7.64 14.70
N LEU A 154 -8.54 6.45 14.10
CA LEU A 154 -7.76 6.16 12.89
C LEU A 154 -8.47 6.56 11.60
N LEU A 155 -9.76 6.90 11.65
CA LEU A 155 -10.56 7.25 10.47
C LEU A 155 -10.02 8.46 9.69
N PRO A 156 -9.68 9.61 10.33
CA PRO A 156 -9.10 10.73 9.58
C PRO A 156 -7.78 10.37 8.89
N PHE A 157 -6.91 9.60 9.56
CA PHE A 157 -5.66 9.12 8.95
C PHE A 157 -5.94 8.27 7.71
N SER A 158 -6.85 7.31 7.82
CA SER A 158 -7.25 6.44 6.71
C SER A 158 -7.80 7.23 5.51
N ILE A 159 -8.67 8.24 5.77
CA ILE A 159 -9.23 9.10 4.71
C ILE A 159 -8.13 9.92 4.04
N ILE A 160 -7.26 10.56 4.81
CA ILE A 160 -6.16 11.38 4.27
C ILE A 160 -5.23 10.51 3.43
N THR A 161 -4.86 9.32 3.92
CA THR A 161 -4.01 8.39 3.18
C THR A 161 -4.65 7.94 1.86
N PHE A 162 -5.95 7.62 1.86
CA PHE A 162 -6.66 7.27 0.64
C PHE A 162 -6.69 8.42 -0.38
N LEU A 163 -7.01 9.64 0.08
CA LEU A 163 -7.03 10.83 -0.78
C LEU A 163 -5.64 11.13 -1.34
N PHE A 164 -4.61 11.00 -0.51
CA PHE A 164 -3.22 11.19 -0.92
C PHE A 164 -2.85 10.21 -2.05
N PHE A 165 -3.01 8.90 -1.85
CA PHE A 165 -2.65 7.93 -2.88
C PHE A 165 -3.46 8.07 -4.16
N THR A 166 -4.74 8.41 -4.04
CA THR A 166 -5.58 8.65 -5.22
C THR A 166 -5.09 9.85 -6.01
N THR A 167 -4.78 10.95 -5.32
CA THR A 167 -4.27 12.17 -5.95
C THR A 167 -2.88 11.93 -6.55
N TRP A 168 -2.02 11.19 -5.85
CA TRP A 168 -0.68 10.83 -6.29
C TRP A 168 -0.72 9.98 -7.56
N LEU A 169 -1.54 8.92 -7.59
CA LEU A 169 -1.72 8.07 -8.77
C LEU A 169 -2.26 8.87 -9.96
N ILE A 170 -3.27 9.73 -9.74
CA ILE A 170 -3.81 10.59 -10.81
C ILE A 170 -2.71 11.54 -11.33
N PHE A 171 -1.96 12.14 -10.42
CA PHE A 171 -0.85 13.02 -10.77
C PHE A 171 0.18 12.29 -11.63
N ASN A 172 0.67 11.11 -11.21
CA ASN A 172 1.63 10.32 -11.99
C ASN A 172 1.09 9.91 -13.36
N LEU A 173 -0.16 9.45 -13.46
CA LEU A 173 -0.77 9.10 -14.73
C LEU A 173 -0.84 10.32 -15.68
N VAL A 174 -1.21 11.50 -15.17
CA VAL A 174 -1.23 12.73 -15.96
C VAL A 174 0.17 13.08 -16.47
N LEU A 175 1.20 12.97 -15.62
CA LEU A 175 2.59 13.24 -16.01
C LEU A 175 3.13 12.26 -17.05
N ILE A 176 2.78 10.98 -16.94
CA ILE A 176 3.13 9.95 -17.92
C ILE A 176 2.56 10.30 -19.31
N PHE A 177 1.30 10.71 -19.39
CA PHE A 177 0.70 11.15 -20.67
C PHE A 177 1.27 12.50 -21.16
N GLY A 178 1.77 13.35 -20.25
CA GLY A 178 2.39 14.65 -20.53
C GLY A 178 3.89 14.62 -20.79
N HIS A 179 4.51 13.42 -20.81
CA HIS A 179 5.97 13.24 -20.80
C HIS A 179 6.72 13.98 -21.91
N THR A 180 6.15 14.02 -23.11
CA THR A 180 6.72 14.72 -24.27
C THR A 180 6.87 16.23 -24.07
N ILE A 181 6.02 16.84 -23.24
CA ILE A 181 6.09 18.27 -22.91
C ILE A 181 7.01 18.51 -21.69
N GLN A 182 7.16 17.52 -20.82
CA GLN A 182 7.84 17.66 -19.53
C GLN A 182 9.32 17.26 -19.52
N CYS A 183 9.79 16.41 -20.43
CA CYS A 183 11.23 16.11 -20.52
C CYS A 183 12.11 17.35 -20.73
N ILE A 184 11.57 18.43 -21.29
CA ILE A 184 12.31 19.68 -21.51
C ILE A 184 12.48 20.49 -20.21
N GLN A 185 11.46 20.53 -19.34
CA GLN A 185 11.49 21.34 -18.12
C GLN A 185 11.94 20.57 -16.86
N VAL A 186 11.65 19.27 -16.78
CA VAL A 186 12.06 18.45 -15.62
C VAL A 186 13.56 18.15 -15.67
N TYR A 187 14.16 18.09 -16.86
CA TYR A 187 15.61 18.05 -17.06
C TYR A 187 16.32 19.26 -16.45
N GLU A 188 15.75 20.47 -16.60
CA GLU A 188 16.31 21.69 -16.01
C GLU A 188 16.11 21.78 -14.49
N ILE A 189 15.01 21.24 -13.94
CA ILE A 189 14.70 21.37 -12.51
C ILE A 189 15.41 20.29 -11.66
N PHE A 190 15.53 19.06 -12.16
CA PHE A 190 16.00 17.92 -11.36
C PHE A 190 17.37 17.36 -11.77
N SER A 191 17.94 17.80 -12.90
CA SER A 191 19.28 17.36 -13.36
C SER A 191 19.45 15.83 -13.36
N SER A 192 18.35 15.11 -13.58
CA SER A 192 18.28 13.73 -14.02
C SER A 192 17.90 13.75 -15.51
N GLY A 193 18.19 12.70 -16.27
CA GLY A 193 17.63 12.54 -17.62
C GLY A 193 16.09 12.57 -17.61
N CYS A 194 15.42 12.35 -18.74
CA CYS A 194 13.94 12.29 -18.81
C CYS A 194 13.39 11.61 -17.54
N SER A 195 12.60 12.35 -16.75
CA SER A 195 12.13 11.94 -15.42
C SER A 195 11.12 10.79 -15.42
N ILE A 196 10.92 10.19 -16.59
CA ILE A 196 10.08 9.04 -16.83
C ILE A 196 10.92 8.11 -17.71
N LEU A 197 11.17 6.92 -17.16
CA LEU A 197 11.67 5.74 -17.86
C LEU A 197 10.47 4.87 -18.26
#